data_AF-A0A957T9I1-F1
#
_entry.id   AF-A0A957T9I1-F1
#
_cell.length_a   1.000
_cell.length_b   1.000
_cell.length_c   1.000
_cell.angle_alpha   90.00
_cell.angle_beta   90.00
_cell.angle_gamma   90.00
#
_symmetry.space_group_name_H-M   'P 1'
#
loop_
_entity.id
_entity.type
_entity.pdbx_description
1 polymer ?
#
loop_
_entity_poly.entity_id
_entity_poly.type
_entity_poly.pdbx_seq_one_letter_code
_entity_poly.pdbx_strand_id
1 'polypeptide(L)'
;NPLDPRSIQIVKPDPLQSPRPLAYSQQRQDSHEDSPMPIYEYTCHACGETFDHLWTSIAAAEKAAAAGTALTCPACQSDDTARIVSQVAVLGELGGLTPSEQRGVNAQAERMAAITPKEQIQQFQSNREQKRKANSS
;
A
#
# COMPACT_ATOMS: atom_id res chain seq x y z
N ASN A 1 -59.59 45.17 30.25
CA ASN A 1 -59.82 45.17 28.79
C ASN A 1 -58.90 46.26 28.22
N PRO A 2 -57.89 45.97 27.39
CA PRO A 2 -57.36 44.68 26.92
C PRO A 2 -55.90 44.42 27.35
N LEU A 3 -55.53 43.14 27.23
CA LEU A 3 -54.21 42.57 27.40
C LEU A 3 -53.31 43.03 26.24
N ASP A 4 -52.09 43.47 26.54
CA ASP A 4 -51.09 43.85 25.55
C ASP A 4 -50.36 42.58 25.06
N PRO A 5 -50.48 42.20 23.77
CA PRO A 5 -49.91 40.97 23.24
C PRO A 5 -48.42 41.19 22.94
N ARG A 6 -47.56 40.83 23.91
CA ARG A 6 -46.15 40.58 23.62
C ARG A 6 -46.04 39.52 22.53
N SER A 7 -45.68 40.00 21.35
CA SER A 7 -45.39 39.23 20.14
C SER A 7 -44.28 38.22 20.44
N ILE A 8 -44.65 36.97 20.68
CA ILE A 8 -43.71 35.85 20.63
C ILE A 8 -43.44 35.62 19.14
N GLN A 9 -42.37 36.22 18.64
CA GLN A 9 -41.83 35.80 17.35
C GLN A 9 -41.23 34.41 17.53
N ILE A 10 -41.95 33.41 17.03
CA ILE A 10 -41.43 32.07 16.81
C ILE A 10 -40.43 32.20 15.67
N VAL A 11 -39.15 32.28 16.01
CA VAL A 11 -38.06 32.17 15.04
C VAL A 11 -38.10 30.74 14.52
N LYS A 12 -38.44 30.57 13.24
CA LYS A 12 -38.31 29.27 12.55
C LYS A 12 -36.81 28.93 12.52
N PRO A 13 -36.38 27.76 13.03
CA PRO A 13 -35.01 27.33 12.81
C PRO A 13 -34.81 27.02 11.32
N ASP A 14 -33.76 27.63 10.75
CA ASP A 14 -33.32 27.44 9.37
C ASP A 14 -33.04 25.95 9.09
N PRO A 15 -33.64 25.31 8.08
CA PRO A 15 -33.46 23.89 7.80
C PRO A 15 -32.17 23.56 7.01
N LEU A 16 -31.16 24.45 6.99
CA LEU A 16 -29.94 24.26 6.19
C LEU A 16 -28.63 24.28 6.99
N GLN A 17 -28.67 23.86 8.27
CA GLN A 17 -27.45 23.51 9.00
C GLN A 17 -27.28 21.99 9.02
N SER A 18 -26.66 21.50 7.96
CA SER A 18 -25.99 20.20 7.95
C SER A 18 -25.05 20.13 9.15
N PRO A 19 -25.07 19.07 9.97
CA PRO A 19 -24.10 18.93 11.04
C PRO A 19 -22.72 18.84 10.41
N ARG A 20 -21.88 19.84 10.69
CA ARG A 20 -20.44 19.77 10.40
C ARG A 20 -19.95 18.45 11.01
N PRO A 21 -19.28 17.57 10.23
CA PRO A 21 -18.62 16.43 10.85
C PRO A 21 -17.68 16.99 11.90
N LEU A 22 -17.87 16.56 13.15
CA LEU A 22 -16.93 16.84 14.23
C LEU A 22 -15.56 16.45 13.70
N ALA A 23 -14.68 17.44 13.58
CA ALA A 23 -13.30 17.25 13.24
C ALA A 23 -12.71 16.31 14.29
N TYR A 24 -12.66 15.02 13.95
CA TYR A 24 -11.86 14.04 14.66
C TYR A 24 -10.41 14.24 14.19
N SER A 25 -9.83 15.38 14.55
CA SER A 25 -8.47 15.73 14.21
C SER A 25 -7.65 15.86 15.48
N GLN A 26 -6.62 15.02 15.55
CA GLN A 26 -5.39 15.21 16.33
C GLN A 26 -5.37 14.76 17.79
N GLN A 27 -5.80 13.51 18.03
CA GLN A 27 -5.21 12.70 19.10
C GLN A 27 -4.66 11.39 18.51
N ARG A 28 -3.51 11.50 17.84
CA ARG A 28 -2.55 10.40 17.60
C ARG A 28 -1.14 10.94 17.81
N GLN A 29 -0.88 11.45 19.00
CA GLN A 29 0.45 11.89 19.42
C GLN A 29 0.83 11.14 20.70
N ASP A 30 0.76 9.80 20.68
CA ASP A 30 1.30 8.91 21.73
C ASP A 30 1.40 7.47 21.18
N SER A 31 2.06 7.31 20.02
CA SER A 31 2.35 5.99 19.43
C SER A 31 3.85 5.83 19.22
N HIS A 32 4.64 6.23 20.22
CA HIS A 32 6.10 6.20 20.18
C HIS A 32 6.70 4.91 20.78
N GLU A 33 5.91 3.85 20.92
CA GLU A 33 6.33 2.58 21.53
C GLU A 33 6.17 1.34 20.64
N ASP A 34 5.92 1.51 19.34
CA ASP A 34 5.84 0.37 18.41
C ASP A 34 6.59 0.62 17.10
N SER A 35 7.62 1.47 17.13
CA SER A 35 8.60 1.47 16.05
C SER A 35 9.45 0.22 16.23
N PRO A 36 9.51 -0.70 15.24
CA PRO A 36 10.28 -1.93 15.39
C PRO A 36 11.73 -1.55 15.66
N MET A 37 12.27 -1.92 16.82
CA MET A 37 13.68 -1.72 17.13
C MET A 37 14.49 -2.65 16.21
N PRO A 38 15.12 -2.14 15.14
CA PRO A 38 15.68 -3.03 14.15
C PRO A 38 17.00 -3.58 14.65
N ILE A 39 17.18 -4.90 14.49
CA ILE A 39 18.47 -5.56 14.64
C ILE A 39 19.09 -5.66 13.25
N TYR A 40 20.34 -5.23 13.12
CA TYR A 40 21.12 -5.36 11.90
C TYR A 40 22.40 -6.15 12.16
N GLU A 41 22.80 -6.93 11.17
CA GLU A 41 24.04 -7.69 11.18
C GLU A 41 25.16 -6.86 10.54
N TYR A 42 26.36 -6.97 11.09
CA TYR A 42 27.56 -6.27 10.66
C TYR A 42 28.71 -7.24 10.47
N THR A 43 29.63 -6.91 9.56
CA THR A 43 30.91 -7.59 9.38
C THR A 43 32.05 -6.61 9.65
N CYS A 44 33.07 -7.05 10.38
CA CYS A 44 34.30 -6.31 10.56
C CYS A 44 35.32 -6.68 9.47
N HIS A 45 35.80 -5.70 8.71
CA HIS A 45 36.80 -5.94 7.67
C HIS A 45 38.22 -6.16 8.24
N ALA A 46 38.48 -5.72 9.48
CA ALA A 46 39.78 -5.92 10.11
C ALA A 46 40.01 -7.35 10.64
N CYS A 47 39.01 -7.99 11.24
CA CYS A 47 39.13 -9.34 11.82
C CYS A 47 38.21 -10.39 11.20
N GLY A 48 37.27 -10.00 10.33
CA GLY A 48 36.31 -10.90 9.67
C GLY A 48 35.11 -11.30 10.53
N GLU A 49 35.02 -10.81 11.77
CA GLU A 49 33.94 -11.19 12.70
C GLU A 49 32.60 -10.59 12.25
N THR A 50 31.54 -11.39 12.37
CA THR A 50 30.15 -10.95 12.17
C THR A 50 29.46 -10.77 13.51
N PHE A 51 28.72 -9.67 13.68
CA PHE A 51 28.02 -9.38 14.93
C PHE A 51 26.72 -8.61 14.69
N ASP A 52 25.77 -8.78 15.61
CA ASP A 52 24.49 -8.08 15.58
C ASP A 52 24.53 -6.79 16.38
N HIS A 53 23.81 -5.77 15.91
CA HIS A 53 23.58 -4.55 16.66
C HIS A 53 22.11 -4.13 16.63
N LEU A 54 21.58 -3.87 17.82
CA LEU A 54 20.22 -3.38 18.03
C LEU A 54 20.21 -1.86 17.99
N TRP A 55 19.42 -1.28 17.09
CA TRP A 55 19.14 0.14 17.07
C TRP A 55 17.80 0.44 17.73
N THR A 56 17.69 1.61 18.34
CA THR A 56 16.42 2.07 18.95
C THR A 56 15.35 2.41 17.91
N SER A 57 15.76 2.71 16.67
CA SER A 57 14.87 2.96 15.54
C SER A 57 15.64 2.86 14.22
N ILE A 58 14.90 2.73 13.11
CA ILE A 58 15.48 2.76 11.76
C ILE A 58 16.22 4.09 11.52
N ALA A 59 15.62 5.22 11.92
CA ALA A 59 16.21 6.54 11.76
C ALA A 59 17.55 6.71 12.52
N ALA A 60 17.69 6.07 13.69
CA ALA A 60 18.95 6.09 14.43
C ALA A 60 20.08 5.39 13.66
N ALA A 61 19.77 4.25 13.05
CA ALA A 61 20.74 3.51 12.24
C ALA A 61 21.14 4.27 10.96
N GLU A 62 20.16 4.86 10.26
CA GLU A 62 20.42 5.66 9.07
C GLU A 62 21.27 6.90 9.39
N LYS A 63 20.99 7.57 10.51
CA LYS A 63 21.77 8.72 10.96
C LYS A 63 23.20 8.33 11.29
N ALA A 64 23.43 7.19 11.94
CA ALA A 64 24.77 6.70 12.24
C ALA A 64 25.55 6.38 10.95
N ALA A 65 24.90 5.72 9.98
CA ALA A 65 25.50 5.45 8.67
C ALA A 65 25.84 6.73 7.91
N ALA A 66 24.93 7.71 7.89
CA ALA A 66 25.13 9.00 7.23
C ALA A 66 26.22 9.85 7.91
N ALA A 67 26.35 9.74 9.23
CA ALA A 67 27.40 10.40 9.99
C ALA A 67 28.76 9.71 9.85
N GLY A 68 28.84 8.56 9.17
CA GLY A 68 30.07 7.75 9.12
C GLY A 68 30.51 7.26 10.50
N THR A 69 29.59 7.24 11.48
CA THR A 69 29.88 6.72 12.81
C THR A 69 29.84 5.19 12.71
N ALA A 70 30.99 4.62 12.40
CA ALA A 70 31.12 3.17 12.34
C ALA A 70 31.04 2.58 13.74
N LEU A 71 30.41 1.41 13.85
CA LEU A 71 30.38 0.69 15.10
C LEU A 71 31.73 0.05 15.34
N THR A 72 32.24 0.18 16.56
CA THR A 72 33.45 -0.50 16.97
C THR A 72 33.18 -2.00 17.09
N CYS A 73 34.00 -2.81 16.43
CA CYS A 73 33.92 -4.26 16.48
C CYS A 73 34.18 -4.77 17.91
N PRO A 74 33.31 -5.62 18.48
CA PRO A 74 33.49 -6.12 19.85
C PRO A 74 34.68 -7.07 20.00
N ALA A 75 35.16 -7.69 18.92
CA ALA A 75 36.27 -8.65 18.96
C ALA A 75 37.65 -7.98 18.88
N CYS A 76 37.81 -7.01 17.99
CA CYS A 76 39.13 -6.39 17.70
C CYS A 76 39.19 -4.88 17.95
N GLN A 77 38.09 -4.24 18.35
CA GLN A 77 37.98 -2.80 18.58
C GLN A 77 38.28 -1.92 17.36
N SER A 78 38.25 -2.50 16.15
CA SER A 78 38.34 -1.74 14.91
C SER A 78 37.02 -1.05 14.59
N ASP A 79 37.10 0.15 14.04
CA ASP A 79 35.96 0.89 13.50
C ASP A 79 35.69 0.52 12.02
N ASP A 80 36.47 -0.39 11.45
CA ASP A 80 36.30 -0.87 10.08
C ASP A 80 35.20 -1.94 10.00
N THR A 81 33.95 -1.49 10.12
CA THR A 81 32.75 -2.33 10.09
C THR A 81 31.74 -1.88 9.04
N ALA A 82 31.05 -2.85 8.43
CA ALA A 82 30.02 -2.62 7.44
C ALA A 82 28.76 -3.43 7.76
N ARG A 83 27.59 -2.81 7.55
CA ARG A 83 26.31 -3.50 7.69
C ARG A 83 26.13 -4.51 6.55
N ILE A 84 25.74 -5.73 6.88
CA ILE A 84 25.37 -6.76 5.90
C ILE A 84 23.95 -6.46 5.41
N VAL A 85 23.79 -6.28 4.11
CA VAL A 85 22.49 -6.12 3.46
C VAL A 85 22.30 -7.30 2.53
N SER A 86 21.33 -8.16 2.82
CA SER A 86 20.96 -9.27 1.94
C SER A 86 20.51 -8.71 0.60
N GLN A 87 21.24 -9.04 -0.47
CA GLN A 87 20.83 -8.69 -1.83
C GLN A 87 19.61 -9.54 -2.19
N VAL A 88 18.44 -8.91 -2.22
CA VAL A 88 17.27 -9.53 -2.86
C VAL A 88 17.46 -9.35 -4.36
N ALA A 89 17.73 -10.44 -5.08
CA ALA A 89 17.76 -10.42 -6.54
C ALA A 89 16.34 -10.07 -7.05
N VAL A 90 16.11 -8.80 -7.36
CA VAL A 90 14.97 -8.42 -8.19
C VAL A 90 15.35 -8.86 -9.59
N LEU A 91 14.93 -10.06 -9.98
CA LEU A 91 15.07 -10.61 -11.35
C LEU A 91 14.22 -9.81 -12.35
N GLY A 92 14.42 -8.49 -12.43
CA GLY A 92 13.90 -7.61 -13.47
C GLY A 92 14.90 -7.34 -14.59
N GLU A 93 16.19 -7.60 -14.36
CA GLU A 93 17.27 -7.22 -15.31
C GLU A 93 17.47 -8.19 -16.49
N LEU A 94 16.72 -9.29 -16.58
CA LEU A 94 16.59 -10.06 -17.83
C LEU A 94 15.32 -9.67 -18.60
N GLY A 95 15.03 -8.36 -18.69
CA GLY A 95 13.98 -7.81 -19.56
C GLY A 95 12.56 -8.33 -19.25
N GLY A 96 12.29 -8.70 -18.00
CA GLY A 96 10.98 -9.18 -17.56
C GLY A 96 10.10 -8.03 -17.09
N LEU A 97 8.81 -8.09 -17.44
CA LEU A 97 7.80 -7.17 -16.91
C LEU A 97 7.72 -7.30 -15.38
N THR A 98 7.60 -6.18 -14.68
CA THR A 98 7.28 -6.18 -13.25
C THR A 98 5.95 -6.93 -13.01
N PRO A 99 5.69 -7.47 -11.80
CA PRO A 99 4.44 -8.16 -11.51
C PRO A 99 3.17 -7.35 -11.80
N SER A 100 3.26 -6.02 -11.71
CA SER A 100 2.16 -5.11 -12.06
C SER A 100 1.95 -5.00 -13.56
N GLU A 101 3.03 -4.93 -14.34
CA GLU A 101 2.98 -4.90 -15.80
C GLU A 101 2.54 -6.24 -16.40
N GLN A 102 2.99 -7.36 -15.84
CA GLN A 102 2.58 -8.70 -16.27
C GLN A 102 1.06 -8.89 -16.14
N ARG A 103 0.47 -8.38 -15.05
CA ARG A 103 -0.99 -8.39 -14.86
C ARG A 103 -1.71 -7.55 -15.92
N GLY A 104 -1.14 -6.40 -16.29
CA GLY A 104 -1.66 -5.56 -17.37
C GLY A 104 -1.65 -6.27 -18.72
N VAL A 105 -0.55 -6.93 -19.07
CA VAL A 105 -0.41 -7.68 -20.33
C VAL A 105 -1.35 -8.88 -20.38
N ASN A 106 -1.45 -9.66 -19.30
CA ASN A 106 -2.37 -10.79 -19.22
C ASN A 106 -3.84 -10.33 -19.39
N ALA A 107 -4.24 -9.24 -18.72
CA ALA A 107 -5.58 -8.70 -18.87
C ALA A 107 -5.89 -8.22 -20.30
N GLN A 108 -4.91 -7.69 -21.03
CA GLN A 108 -5.08 -7.34 -22.44
C GLN A 108 -5.17 -8.58 -23.33
N ALA A 109 -4.31 -9.58 -23.10
CA ALA A 109 -4.35 -10.85 -23.84
C ALA A 109 -5.69 -11.56 -23.67
N GLU A 110 -6.23 -11.59 -22.45
CA GLU A 110 -7.57 -12.14 -22.17
C GLU A 110 -8.68 -11.38 -22.91
N ARG A 111 -8.63 -10.05 -22.95
CA ARG A 111 -9.61 -9.24 -23.71
C ARG A 111 -9.53 -9.50 -25.20
N MET A 112 -8.33 -9.65 -25.76
CA MET A 112 -8.16 -9.98 -27.18
C MET A 112 -8.63 -11.40 -27.50
N ALA A 113 -8.37 -12.36 -26.61
CA ALA A 113 -8.85 -13.74 -26.75
C ALA A 113 -10.38 -13.85 -26.63
N ALA A 114 -11.04 -12.92 -25.93
CA ALA A 114 -12.49 -12.88 -25.79
C ALA A 114 -13.23 -12.34 -27.03
N ILE A 115 -12.53 -11.81 -28.04
CA ILE A 115 -13.16 -11.33 -29.28
C ILE A 115 -13.46 -12.53 -30.17
N THR A 116 -14.73 -12.94 -30.20
CA THR A 116 -15.22 -13.98 -31.12
C THR A 116 -15.56 -13.38 -32.50
N PRO A 117 -15.18 -14.04 -33.61
CA PRO A 117 -15.55 -13.63 -34.97
C PRO A 117 -17.06 -13.49 -35.17
N LYS A 118 -17.49 -12.49 -35.95
CA LYS A 118 -18.92 -12.20 -36.19
C LYS A 118 -19.66 -13.38 -36.81
N GLU A 119 -18.98 -14.15 -37.66
CA GLU A 119 -19.49 -15.32 -38.34
C GLU A 119 -19.86 -16.43 -37.34
N GLN A 120 -19.03 -16.66 -36.31
CA GLN A 120 -19.33 -17.62 -35.24
C GLN A 120 -20.52 -17.16 -34.41
N ILE A 121 -20.62 -15.86 -34.09
CA ILE A 121 -21.75 -15.30 -33.33
C ILE A 121 -23.06 -15.53 -34.09
N GLN A 122 -23.10 -15.28 -35.40
CA GLN A 122 -24.29 -15.49 -36.22
C GLN A 122 -24.68 -16.97 -36.27
N GLN A 123 -23.72 -17.88 -36.40
CA GLN A 123 -23.97 -19.32 -36.41
C GLN A 123 -24.55 -19.81 -35.07
N PHE A 124 -24.06 -19.29 -33.94
CA PHE A 124 -24.62 -19.62 -32.63
C PHE A 124 -26.05 -19.08 -32.46
N GLN A 125 -26.34 -17.90 -32.99
CA GLN A 125 -27.69 -17.31 -32.94
C GLN A 125 -28.68 -18.12 -33.78
N SER A 126 -28.32 -18.48 -35.02
CA SER A 126 -29.19 -19.25 -35.91
C SER A 126 -29.46 -20.66 -35.36
N ASN A 127 -28.43 -21.34 -34.83
CA ASN A 127 -28.60 -22.67 -34.22
C ASN A 127 -29.50 -22.61 -32.98
N ARG A 128 -29.37 -21.55 -32.17
CA ARG A 128 -30.20 -21.36 -30.98
C ARG A 128 -31.65 -21.07 -31.35
N GLU A 129 -31.92 -20.33 -32.42
CA GLU A 129 -33.29 -20.10 -32.93
C GLU A 129 -33.92 -21.35 -33.52
N GLN A 130 -33.18 -22.13 -34.31
CA GLN A 130 -33.66 -23.40 -34.86
C GLN A 130 -34.04 -24.38 -33.74
N LYS A 131 -33.20 -24.50 -32.71
CA LYS A 131 -33.47 -25.36 -31.56
C LYS A 131 -34.70 -24.91 -30.76
N ARG A 132 -34.94 -23.60 -30.64
CA ARG A 132 -36.15 -23.06 -29.98
C ARG A 132 -37.42 -23.39 -30.77
N LYS A 133 -37.38 -23.30 -32.11
CA LYS A 133 -38.52 -23.65 -32.97
C LYS A 133 -38.83 -25.15 -32.96
N ALA A 134 -37.79 -25.99 -32.92
CA ALA A 134 -37.94 -27.45 -32.87
C ALA A 134 -38.54 -27.95 -31.53
N ASN A 135 -38.32 -27.23 -30.43
CA ASN A 135 -38.89 -27.57 -29.12
C ASN A 135 -40.31 -26.99 -28.88
N SER A 136 -40.85 -26.20 -29.82
CA SER A 136 -42.19 -25.59 -29.72
C SER A 136 -43.20 -26.21 -30.69
N SER A 137 -42.90 -27.37 -31.27
CA SER A 137 -43.76 -28.19 -32.13
C SER A 137 -43.93 -29.57 -31.52
#